data_AF-A0A832LQ61-F1
#
_entry.id   AF-A0A832LQ61-F1
#
_cell.length_a   1.000
_cell.length_b   1.000
_cell.length_c   1.000
_cell.angle_alpha   90.00
_cell.angle_beta   90.00
_cell.angle_gamma   90.00
#
_symmetry.space_group_name_H-M   'P 1'
#
loop_
_entity.id
_entity.type
_entity.pdbx_description
1 polymer ?
#
loop_
_entity_poly.entity_id
_entity_poly.type
_entity_poly.pdbx_seq_one_letter_code
_entity_poly.pdbx_strand_id
1 'polypeptide(L)' 'MSQCTGQYERVCKGEFAAIHAKLDRLDEAIRGNSKPGIQLRLDRLEAAEAVRSKLLWIIAGSVVSLAVAAVWKLVIGG' A
#
# COMPACT_ATOMS: atom_id res chain seq x y z
N MET A 1 -43.82 28.71 4.33
CA MET A 1 -42.78 27.67 4.25
C MET A 1 -43.26 26.29 3.78
N SER A 2 -44.57 25.97 3.77
CA SER A 2 -45.06 24.63 3.37
C SER A 2 -45.14 24.35 1.85
N GLN A 3 -45.13 25.38 0.98
CA GLN A 3 -45.10 25.14 -0.48
C GLN A 3 -43.71 24.73 -0.99
N CYS A 4 -42.64 25.18 -0.34
CA CYS A 4 -41.26 24.87 -0.73
C CYS A 4 -40.91 23.38 -0.49
N THR A 5 -41.44 22.77 0.57
CA THR A 5 -41.22 21.35 0.87
C THR A 5 -41.90 20.43 -0.13
N GLY A 6 -43.10 20.76 -0.60
CA GLY A 6 -43.80 19.98 -1.62
C GLY A 6 -43.12 20.02 -3.00
N GLN A 7 -42.51 21.15 -3.37
CA GLN A 7 -41.71 21.28 -4.59
C GLN A 7 -40.37 20.55 -4.48
N TYR A 8 -39.73 20.62 -3.31
CA TYR A 8 -38.51 19.89 -3.02
C TYR A 8 -38.69 18.38 -3.20
N GLU A 9 -39.77 17.83 -2.64
CA GLU A 9 -40.07 16.39 -2.69
C GLU A 9 -40.40 15.88 -4.11
N ARG A 10 -41.11 16.70 -4.91
CA ARG A 10 -41.61 16.30 -6.23
C ARG A 10 -40.63 16.53 -7.38
N VAL A 11 -39.80 17.58 -7.30
CA VAL A 11 -38.97 18.02 -8.42
C VAL A 11 -37.49 17.95 -8.04
N CYS A 12 -37.10 18.61 -6.94
CA CYS A 12 -35.69 18.75 -6.61
C CYS A 12 -35.04 17.41 -6.21
N LYS A 13 -35.76 16.54 -5.49
CA LYS A 13 -35.21 15.28 -4.98
C LYS A 13 -34.71 14.34 -6.08
N GLY A 14 -35.44 14.24 -7.19
CA GLY A 14 -35.04 13.43 -8.35
C GLY A 14 -33.84 14.01 -9.09
N GLU A 15 -33.84 15.32 -9.30
CA GLU A 15 -32.73 16.05 -9.93
C GLU A 15 -31.44 15.93 -9.09
N PHE A 16 -31.54 16.08 -7.77
CA PHE A 16 -30.41 15.88 -6.87
C PHE A 16 -29.90 14.43 -6.89
N ALA A 17 -30.78 13.44 -6.95
CA ALA A 17 -30.38 12.04 -7.07
C ALA A 17 -29.62 11.77 -8.38
N ALA A 18 -30.05 12.40 -9.49
CA ALA A 18 -29.36 12.30 -10.77
C ALA A 18 -27.97 12.99 -10.75
N ILE A 19 -27.86 14.12 -10.06
CA ILE A 19 -26.58 14.83 -9.85
C ILE A 19 -25.63 13.99 -9.00
N HIS A 20 -26.09 13.45 -7.88
CA HIS A 20 -25.28 12.57 -7.03
C HIS A 20 -24.80 11.33 -7.78
N ALA A 21 -25.68 10.69 -8.57
CA ALA A 21 -25.28 9.53 -9.37
C ALA A 21 -24.22 9.86 -10.44
N LYS A 22 -24.24 11.07 -11.01
CA LYS A 22 -23.17 11.52 -11.92
C LYS A 22 -21.88 11.81 -11.16
N LEU A 23 -21.97 12.41 -9.98
CA LEU A 23 -20.83 12.69 -9.12
C LEU A 23 -20.15 11.39 -8.67
N ASP A 24 -20.92 10.38 -8.27
CA ASP A 24 -20.41 9.06 -7.86
C ASP A 24 -19.66 8.37 -9.00
N ARG A 25 -20.17 8.46 -10.24
CA ARG A 25 -19.48 7.91 -11.43
C ARG A 25 -18.19 8.65 -11.75
N LEU A 26 -18.16 9.96 -11.54
CA LEU A 26 -16.95 10.76 -11.68
C LEU A 26 -15.97 10.45 -10.57
N ASP A 27 -16.43 10.29 -9.33
CA ASP A 27 -15.58 9.95 -8.20
C ASP A 27 -14.99 8.53 -8.36
N GLU A 28 -15.79 7.57 -8.83
CA GLU A 28 -15.32 6.23 -9.18
C GLU A 28 -14.33 6.25 -10.36
N ALA A 29 -14.56 7.12 -11.36
CA ALA A 29 -13.63 7.31 -12.47
C ALA A 29 -12.34 8.05 -12.08
N ILE A 30 -12.42 9.01 -11.14
CA ILE A 30 -11.29 9.82 -10.63
C ILE A 30 -10.45 9.02 -9.63
N ARG A 31 -11.09 8.32 -8.68
CA ARG A 31 -10.43 7.27 -7.87
C ARG A 31 -9.77 6.24 -8.77
N GLY A 32 -10.29 6.14 -10.00
CA GLY A 32 -9.82 5.25 -11.02
C GLY A 32 -10.21 3.84 -10.64
N ASN A 33 -10.52 3.03 -11.65
CA ASN A 33 -10.26 1.59 -11.65
C ASN A 33 -9.19 1.29 -10.59
N SER A 34 -9.61 0.77 -9.44
CA SER A 34 -8.91 0.67 -8.16
C SER A 34 -7.68 -0.20 -8.34
N LYS A 35 -6.72 0.34 -9.09
CA LYS A 35 -5.87 -0.45 -9.98
C LYS A 35 -5.06 -1.36 -9.08
N PRO A 36 -5.36 -2.67 -9.09
CA PRO A 36 -4.53 -3.62 -8.38
C PRO A 36 -3.07 -3.51 -8.84
N GLY A 37 -2.79 -2.95 -10.02
CA GLY A 37 -1.44 -2.77 -10.56
C GLY A 37 -0.48 -1.87 -9.77
N ILE A 38 -0.93 -0.85 -9.01
CA ILE A 38 0.02 -0.03 -8.20
C ILE A 38 0.30 -0.73 -6.87
N GLN A 39 -0.74 -1.20 -6.18
CA GLN A 39 -0.58 -1.94 -4.92
C GLN A 39 0.16 -3.27 -5.14
N LEU A 40 -0.11 -4.00 -6.23
CA LEU A 40 0.64 -5.23 -6.57
C LEU A 40 2.11 -4.98 -6.89
N ARG A 41 2.48 -3.80 -7.40
CA ARG A 41 3.89 -3.46 -7.65
C ARG A 41 4.58 -2.99 -6.38
N LEU A 42 3.85 -2.28 -5.51
CA LEU A 42 4.34 -1.87 -4.20
C LEU A 42 4.57 -3.10 -3.31
N ASP A 43 3.59 -4.02 -3.22
CA ASP A 43 3.71 -5.27 -2.47
C ASP A 43 4.90 -6.12 -2.92
N ARG A 44 5.17 -6.17 -4.24
CA ARG A 44 6.31 -6.91 -4.77
C ARG A 44 7.65 -6.27 -4.39
N LEU A 45 7.72 -4.94 -4.35
CA LEU A 45 8.94 -4.22 -3.94
C LEU A 45 9.16 -4.36 -2.43
N GLU A 46 8.10 -4.25 -1.64
CA GLU A 46 8.15 -4.40 -0.18
C GLU A 46 8.53 -5.83 0.23
N ALA A 47 7.97 -6.85 -0.46
CA ALA A 47 8.37 -8.24 -0.28
C ALA A 47 9.84 -8.49 -0.65
N ALA A 48 10.34 -7.87 -1.72
CA ALA A 48 11.75 -8.00 -2.11
C ALA A 48 12.71 -7.33 -1.11
N GLU A 49 12.31 -6.22 -0.53
CA GLU A 49 13.09 -5.50 0.48
C GLU A 49 13.16 -6.27 1.81
N ALA A 50 12.05 -6.86 2.24
CA ALA A 50 12.00 -7.70 3.45
C ALA A 50 12.95 -8.91 3.34
N VAL A 51 13.01 -9.55 2.17
CA VAL A 51 13.92 -10.69 1.92
C VAL A 51 15.38 -10.22 1.89
N ARG A 52 15.67 -9.08 1.25
CA ARG A 52 17.03 -8.52 1.20
C ARG A 52 17.57 -8.16 2.58
N SER A 53 16.74 -7.57 3.44
CA SER A 53 17.15 -7.21 4.82
C SER A 53 17.55 -8.45 5.62
N LYS A 54 16.77 -9.53 5.54
CA LYS A 54 17.14 -10.82 6.16
C LYS A 54 18.43 -11.41 5.60
N LEU A 55 18.62 -11.37 4.27
CA LEU A 55 19.84 -11.88 3.64
C LEU A 55 21.08 -11.09 4.07
N LEU A 56 20.98 -9.76 4.14
CA LEU A 56 22.07 -8.90 4.62
C LEU A 56 22.46 -9.26 6.06
N TRP A 57 21.48 -9.51 6.93
CA TRP A 57 21.73 -9.97 8.30
C TRP A 57 22.44 -11.33 8.37
N ILE A 58 22.07 -12.28 7.52
CA ILE A 58 22.71 -13.60 7.45
C ILE A 58 24.16 -13.48 6.98
N ILE A 59 24.42 -12.66 5.94
CA ILE A 59 25.76 -12.43 5.42
C ILE A 59 26.63 -11.73 6.47
N ALA A 60 26.10 -10.72 7.16
CA ALA A 60 26.81 -10.05 8.24
C ALA A 60 27.19 -11.04 9.36
N GLY A 61 26.23 -11.87 9.78
CA GLY A 61 26.46 -12.90 10.81
C GLY A 61 27.51 -13.93 10.39
N SER A 62 27.51 -14.37 9.13
CA SER A 62 28.48 -15.36 8.64
C SER A 62 29.89 -14.78 8.56
N VAL A 63 30.05 -13.54 8.08
CA VAL A 63 31.34 -12.85 8.02
C VAL A 63 31.93 -12.66 9.42
N VAL A 64 31.13 -12.20 10.38
CA VAL A 64 31.57 -12.04 11.77
C VAL A 64 31.99 -13.38 12.37
N SER A 65 31.21 -14.44 12.14
CA SER A 65 31.51 -15.78 12.65
C SER A 65 32.82 -16.33 12.08
N LEU A 66 33.06 -16.13 10.77
CA LEU A 66 34.30 -16.53 10.09
C LEU A 66 35.51 -15.74 10.62
N ALA A 67 35.36 -14.43 10.83
CA ALA A 67 36.42 -13.58 11.37
C ALA A 67 36.81 -14.02 12.79
N VAL A 68 35.82 -14.27 13.66
CA VAL A 68 36.07 -14.76 15.02
C VAL A 68 36.76 -16.13 14.99
N ALA A 69 36.30 -17.06 14.14
CA ALA A 69 36.93 -18.37 14.00
C ALA A 69 38.39 -18.27 13.51
N ALA A 70 38.67 -17.39 12.55
CA ALA A 70 40.02 -17.16 12.04
C ALA A 70 40.95 -16.59 13.11
N VAL A 71 40.49 -15.60 13.88
CA VAL A 71 41.24 -15.02 15.01
C VAL A 71 41.49 -16.08 16.08
N TRP A 72 40.48 -16.85 16.47
CA TRP A 72 40.61 -17.92 17.45
C TRP A 72 41.67 -18.95 17.04
N LYS A 73 41.64 -19.37 15.77
CA LYS A 73 42.59 -20.33 15.20
C LYS A 73 44.02 -19.77 15.15
N LEU A 74 44.19 -18.47 14.96
CA LEU A 74 45.50 -17.80 15.03
C LEU A 74 46.04 -17.67 16.45
N VAL A 75 45.17 -17.45 17.45
CA VAL A 75 45.58 -17.20 18.84
C VAL A 75 45.83 -18.49 19.61
N ILE A 76 45.02 -19.53 19.38
CA ILE A 76 45.06 -20.78 20.16
C ILE A 76 45.66 -21.95 19.36
N GLY A 77 45.54 -21.90 18.03
CA GLY A 77 46.06 -22.94 17.13
C GLY A 77 47.42 -22.62 16.50
N GLY A 78 48.03 -21.48 16.86
CA GLY A 78 49.44 -21.18 16.61
C GLY A 78 50.28 -21.62 17.79
#